data_AF-A0A7W0Z3M7-F1
#
_entry.id   AF-A0A7W0Z3M7-F1
#
_cell.length_a   1.000
_cell.length_b   1.000
_cell.length_c   1.000
_cell.angle_alpha   90.00
_cell.angle_beta   90.00
_cell.angle_gamma   90.00
#
_symmetry.space_group_name_H-M   'P 1'
#
loop_
_entity.id
_entity.type
_entity.pdbx_description
1 polymer ?
#
loop_
_entity_poly.entity_id
_entity_poly.type
_entity_poly.pdbx_seq_one_letter_code
_entity_poly.pdbx_strand_id
1 'polypeptide(L)'
;MAATNWTCTTCGQRVPETRRFCVGCGMPMEASRSGLARTAQTQFTLPDYLLAARERESVGGRRSRATEESSGGGLLLIGAAAAAGALIFSALSNVGLGLLGAGLLAMLAGLWRMRVDSSTLERVGWLVALAGLVALGSVGFQVFGPVDSRRSLGPSPSEEAAETSAVAEVARAVPAPLGASPMFRGDAAHSGVQPGPAVANGPATRWRAYLGGEVYSSPVVADGRLFVGTKSGFLVALDVDDGLEQWRADLGGYVTRSTPVVVDDTVFAASGYAVFAFAAADGQERWRAPIRFAGSASPTYADGVLYVPTQEGNIFAF
;
A
#
# COMPACT_ATOMS: atom_id res chain seq x y z
N MET A 1 -36.34 -30.02 10.48
CA MET A 1 -35.32 -30.92 9.90
C MET A 1 -33.97 -30.41 10.38
N ALA A 2 -33.24 -31.20 11.17
CA ALA A 2 -31.91 -30.79 11.64
C ALA A 2 -30.98 -30.69 10.43
N ALA A 3 -30.48 -29.49 10.14
CA ALA A 3 -29.48 -29.31 9.09
C ALA A 3 -28.23 -30.08 9.51
N THR A 4 -27.90 -31.13 8.76
CA THR A 4 -26.63 -31.83 8.90
C THR A 4 -25.50 -30.81 8.66
N ASN A 5 -24.49 -30.84 9.52
CA ASN A 5 -23.36 -29.91 9.47
C ASN A 5 -22.07 -30.73 9.29
N TRP A 6 -21.21 -30.29 8.37
CA TRP A 6 -19.87 -30.87 8.15
C TRP A 6 -18.82 -30.08 8.91
N THR A 7 -17.72 -30.73 9.29
CA THR A 7 -16.56 -30.06 9.86
C THR A 7 -15.48 -29.94 8.78
N CYS A 8 -15.00 -28.73 8.51
CA CYS A 8 -13.92 -28.54 7.55
C CYS A 8 -12.59 -29.04 8.12
N THR A 9 -11.89 -29.86 7.35
CA THR A 9 -10.62 -30.51 7.73
C THR A 9 -9.44 -29.54 7.82
N THR A 10 -9.54 -28.35 7.20
CA THR A 10 -8.50 -27.32 7.26
C THR A 10 -8.68 -26.36 8.44
N CYS A 11 -9.92 -25.91 8.69
CA CYS A 11 -10.24 -24.81 9.59
C CYS A 11 -10.93 -25.27 10.90
N GLY A 12 -11.44 -26.51 10.95
CA GLY A 12 -12.20 -27.05 12.09
C GLY A 12 -13.61 -26.46 12.26
N GLN A 13 -14.04 -25.53 11.41
CA GLN A 13 -15.37 -24.91 11.50
C GLN A 13 -16.48 -25.85 11.03
N ARG A 14 -17.65 -25.74 11.67
CA ARG A 14 -18.89 -26.41 11.25
C ARG A 14 -19.57 -25.60 10.15
N VAL A 15 -19.86 -26.27 9.03
CA VAL A 15 -20.39 -25.68 7.80
C VAL A 15 -21.64 -26.49 7.38
N PRO A 16 -22.79 -25.84 7.08
CA PRO A 16 -23.98 -26.53 6.59
C PRO A 16 -23.71 -27.29 5.28
N GLU A 17 -24.34 -28.46 5.07
CA GLU A 17 -24.12 -29.27 3.84
C GLU A 17 -24.46 -28.54 2.53
N THR A 18 -25.33 -27.54 2.62
CA THR A 18 -25.76 -26.74 1.48
C THR A 18 -24.68 -25.77 0.98
N ARG A 19 -23.61 -25.55 1.74
CA ARG A 19 -22.51 -24.67 1.32
C ARG A 19 -21.40 -25.44 0.62
N ARG A 20 -20.90 -24.86 -0.48
CA ARG A 20 -19.79 -25.41 -1.26
C ARG A 20 -18.39 -25.08 -0.68
N PHE A 21 -18.26 -24.26 0.37
CA PHE A 21 -16.96 -23.84 0.95
C PHE A 21 -16.99 -23.53 2.48
N CYS A 22 -15.83 -23.57 3.18
CA CYS A 22 -15.68 -23.15 4.61
C CYS A 22 -15.58 -21.62 4.73
N VAL A 23 -16.49 -20.98 5.46
CA VAL A 23 -16.45 -19.51 5.74
C VAL A 23 -15.21 -19.11 6.55
N GLY A 24 -14.71 -20.02 7.38
CA GLY A 24 -13.56 -19.80 8.27
C GLY A 24 -12.19 -19.82 7.59
N CYS A 25 -11.96 -20.65 6.55
CA CYS A 25 -10.70 -20.69 5.79
C CYS A 25 -10.83 -20.22 4.33
N GLY A 26 -12.00 -20.36 3.72
CA GLY A 26 -12.22 -20.11 2.30
C GLY A 26 -11.89 -21.29 1.37
N MET A 27 -11.76 -22.50 1.92
CA MET A 27 -11.50 -23.70 1.11
C MET A 27 -12.79 -24.28 0.52
N PRO A 28 -12.75 -24.82 -0.72
CA PRO A 28 -13.86 -25.63 -1.26
C PRO A 28 -14.09 -26.85 -0.38
N MET A 29 -15.35 -27.18 -0.11
CA MET A 29 -15.69 -28.37 0.70
C MET A 29 -15.33 -29.66 -0.03
N GLU A 30 -15.32 -29.69 -1.36
CA GLU A 30 -14.84 -30.83 -2.15
C GLU A 30 -13.35 -31.13 -1.93
N ALA A 31 -12.51 -30.09 -1.95
CA ALA A 31 -11.08 -30.20 -1.62
C ALA A 31 -10.85 -30.55 -0.13
N SER A 32 -11.72 -30.07 0.76
CA SER A 32 -11.69 -30.46 2.18
C SER A 32 -12.06 -31.93 2.40
N ARG A 33 -12.94 -32.51 1.56
CA ARG A 33 -13.39 -33.91 1.62
C ARG A 33 -12.32 -34.91 1.17
N SER A 34 -11.48 -34.56 0.19
CA SER A 34 -10.50 -35.47 -0.38
C SER A 34 -9.24 -35.68 0.47
N GLY A 35 -9.10 -34.97 1.59
CA GLY A 35 -7.95 -35.12 2.49
C GLY A 35 -6.61 -34.72 1.85
N LEU A 36 -6.64 -33.98 0.73
CA LEU A 36 -5.46 -33.38 0.11
C LEU A 36 -4.98 -32.21 0.98
N ALA A 37 -4.40 -32.57 2.13
CA ALA A 37 -3.57 -31.68 2.91
C ALA A 37 -2.32 -31.37 2.06
N ARG A 38 -2.05 -30.07 1.87
CA ARG A 38 -0.77 -29.63 1.30
C ARG A 38 0.36 -30.33 2.04
N THR A 39 1.21 -31.04 1.30
CA THR A 39 2.53 -31.43 1.76
C THR A 39 3.25 -30.17 2.21
N ALA A 40 3.43 -30.05 3.52
CA ALA A 40 4.29 -29.05 4.14
C ALA A 40 5.74 -29.37 3.79
N GLN A 41 6.16 -29.07 2.57
CA GLN A 41 7.55 -29.00 2.20
C GLN A 41 7.76 -27.73 1.39
N THR A 42 8.10 -26.67 2.10
CA THR A 42 9.39 -26.02 1.91
C THR A 42 9.73 -25.35 3.23
N GLN A 43 10.59 -26.00 4.02
CA GLN A 43 11.52 -25.26 4.87
C GLN A 43 12.15 -24.19 3.99
N PHE A 44 12.05 -22.93 4.42
CA PHE A 44 12.68 -21.80 3.77
C PHE A 44 14.20 -21.99 3.76
N THR A 45 14.75 -22.62 2.72
CA THR A 45 16.07 -22.24 2.25
C THR A 45 15.88 -20.93 1.50
N LEU A 46 16.38 -19.82 2.08
CA LEU A 46 16.47 -18.58 1.32
C LEU A 46 17.27 -18.90 0.04
N PRO A 47 16.71 -18.67 -1.16
CA PRO A 47 17.46 -18.84 -2.39
C PRO A 47 18.73 -17.99 -2.36
N ASP A 48 19.81 -18.48 -2.97
CA ASP A 48 21.12 -17.81 -2.98
C ASP A 48 21.05 -16.36 -3.50
N TYR A 49 20.07 -16.03 -4.34
CA TYR A 49 19.85 -14.67 -4.80
C TYR A 49 19.34 -13.71 -3.71
N LEU A 50 18.61 -14.19 -2.70
CA LEU A 50 18.20 -13.40 -1.54
C LEU A 50 19.35 -13.20 -0.55
N LEU A 51 20.24 -14.18 -0.43
CA LEU A 51 21.50 -14.03 0.33
C LEU A 51 22.44 -13.05 -0.37
N ALA A 52 22.57 -13.15 -1.70
CA ALA A 52 23.33 -12.21 -2.51
C ALA A 52 22.74 -10.79 -2.49
N ALA A 53 21.41 -10.64 -2.42
CA ALA A 53 20.75 -9.35 -2.25
C ALA A 53 21.07 -8.73 -0.88
N ARG A 54 21.05 -9.52 0.20
CA ARG A 54 21.41 -9.07 1.55
C ARG A 54 22.88 -8.69 1.67
N GLU A 55 23.77 -9.44 1.03
CA GLU A 55 25.19 -9.10 0.97
C GLU A 55 25.43 -7.82 0.15
N ARG A 56 24.74 -7.65 -0.99
CA ARG A 56 24.78 -6.40 -1.79
C ARG A 56 24.21 -5.21 -1.03
N GLU A 57 23.18 -5.38 -0.20
CA GLU A 57 22.69 -4.34 0.70
C GLU A 57 23.69 -4.03 1.82
N SER A 58 24.39 -5.04 2.36
CA SER A 58 25.40 -4.82 3.41
C SER A 58 26.67 -4.11 2.88
N VAL A 59 27.08 -4.42 1.64
CA VAL A 59 28.21 -3.81 0.94
C VAL A 59 27.82 -2.45 0.35
N GLY A 60 26.59 -2.33 -0.18
CA GLY A 60 25.99 -1.09 -0.67
C GLY A 60 25.73 -0.08 0.45
N GLY A 61 25.28 -0.53 1.62
CA GLY A 61 25.10 0.33 2.81
C GLY A 61 26.40 0.77 3.47
N ARG A 62 27.50 -0.01 3.32
CA ARG A 62 28.85 0.45 3.69
C ARG A 62 29.44 1.42 2.66
N ARG A 63 29.17 1.23 1.36
CA ARG A 63 29.59 2.16 0.31
C ARG A 63 28.78 3.47 0.34
N SER A 64 27.47 3.43 0.59
CA SER A 64 26.64 4.62 0.69
C SER A 64 27.00 5.47 1.90
N ARG A 65 27.31 4.87 3.06
CA ARG A 65 27.86 5.61 4.22
C ARG A 65 29.23 6.25 3.97
N ALA A 66 30.00 5.73 3.00
CA ALA A 66 31.29 6.30 2.63
C ALA A 66 31.19 7.36 1.51
N THR A 67 30.07 7.45 0.79
CA THR A 67 29.86 8.44 -0.29
C THR A 67 28.81 9.50 0.04
N GLU A 68 28.11 9.38 1.17
CA GLU A 68 27.21 10.40 1.72
C GLU A 68 27.97 11.52 2.50
N GLU A 69 29.28 11.63 2.26
CA GLU A 69 30.12 12.73 2.71
C GLU A 69 30.33 13.75 1.58
N SER A 70 29.23 14.27 1.00
CA SER A 70 29.32 15.49 0.16
C SER A 70 28.02 16.29 -0.02
N SER A 71 26.93 15.91 0.64
CA SER A 71 25.78 16.80 0.76
C SER A 71 26.18 17.97 1.66
N GLY A 72 25.90 19.21 1.26
CA GLY A 72 26.38 20.44 1.93
C GLY A 72 26.00 20.61 3.41
N GLY A 73 25.35 19.61 4.04
CA GLY A 73 24.97 19.59 5.44
C GLY A 73 26.16 19.63 6.40
N GLY A 74 27.30 19.05 6.02
CA GLY A 74 28.53 19.14 6.82
C GLY A 74 29.04 20.58 6.96
N LEU A 75 29.06 21.33 5.84
CA LEU A 75 29.47 22.74 5.83
C LEU A 75 28.50 23.64 6.61
N LEU A 76 27.20 23.34 6.57
CA LEU A 76 26.19 24.08 7.34
C LEU A 76 26.35 23.90 8.85
N LEU A 77 26.57 22.66 9.32
CA LEU A 77 26.73 22.39 10.75
C LEU A 77 28.04 22.96 11.29
N ILE A 78 29.14 22.87 10.52
CA ILE A 78 30.42 23.48 10.88
C ILE A 78 30.30 25.00 10.94
N GLY A 79 29.65 25.61 9.95
CA GLY A 79 29.41 27.06 9.92
C GLY A 79 28.53 27.55 11.09
N ALA A 80 27.46 26.83 11.40
CA ALA A 80 26.56 27.15 12.51
C ALA A 80 27.25 27.03 13.87
N ALA A 81 28.05 25.98 14.08
CA ALA A 81 28.82 25.79 15.32
C ALA A 81 29.89 26.88 15.50
N ALA A 82 30.59 27.26 14.42
CA ALA A 82 31.58 28.33 14.45
C ALA A 82 30.94 29.71 14.76
N ALA A 83 29.81 30.03 14.13
CA ALA A 83 29.08 31.27 14.37
C ALA A 83 28.52 31.34 15.80
N ALA A 84 27.96 30.24 16.31
CA ALA A 84 27.49 30.15 17.69
C ALA A 84 28.64 30.28 18.70
N GLY A 85 29.77 29.61 18.47
CA GLY A 85 30.96 29.72 19.31
C GLY A 85 31.51 31.14 19.38
N ALA A 86 31.52 31.87 18.26
CA ALA A 86 31.98 33.26 18.22
C ALA A 86 31.04 34.23 18.97
N LEU A 87 29.72 34.01 18.92
CA LEU A 87 28.74 34.78 19.70
C LEU A 87 28.84 34.51 21.20
N ILE A 88 29.15 33.28 21.59
CA ILE A 88 29.28 32.88 23.01
C ILE A 88 30.59 33.40 23.61
N PHE A 89 31.70 33.39 22.86
CA PHE A 89 33.02 33.66 23.42
C PHE A 89 33.60 35.06 23.18
N SER A 90 33.18 35.84 22.17
CA SER A 90 33.64 37.26 22.06
C SER A 90 32.96 38.07 20.94
N ALA A 91 31.74 38.54 21.15
CA ALA A 91 31.04 39.37 20.15
C ALA A 91 31.70 40.75 19.83
N LEU A 92 32.83 41.11 20.47
CA LEU A 92 33.50 42.41 20.29
C LEU A 92 35.03 42.33 20.09
N SER A 93 35.59 41.15 19.80
CA SER A 93 37.02 41.03 19.42
C SER A 93 37.18 40.92 17.91
N ASN A 94 38.27 41.47 17.34
CA ASN A 94 38.56 41.37 15.90
C ASN A 94 38.66 39.91 15.41
N VAL A 95 39.05 38.99 16.31
CA VAL A 95 39.10 37.55 16.03
C VAL A 95 37.70 36.93 16.00
N GLY A 96 36.80 37.35 16.89
CA GLY A 96 35.40 36.91 16.92
C GLY A 96 34.62 37.34 15.67
N LEU A 97 34.84 38.56 15.19
CA LEU A 97 34.25 39.06 13.93
C LEU A 97 34.74 38.27 12.71
N GLY A 98 36.02 37.90 12.68
CA GLY A 98 36.59 37.06 11.61
C GLY A 98 35.99 35.66 11.58
N LEU A 99 35.80 35.03 12.75
CA LEU A 99 35.18 33.71 12.87
C LEU A 99 33.69 33.73 12.51
N LEU A 100 32.96 34.79 12.88
CA LEU A 100 31.58 35.00 12.46
C LEU A 100 31.44 35.13 10.94
N GLY A 101 32.30 35.95 10.32
CA GLY A 101 32.32 36.13 8.87
C GLY A 101 32.62 34.82 8.12
N ALA A 102 33.61 34.06 8.59
CA ALA A 102 33.94 32.76 8.01
C ALA A 102 32.81 31.72 8.17
N GLY A 103 32.17 31.69 9.34
CA GLY A 103 31.02 30.80 9.61
C GLY A 103 29.81 31.11 8.72
N LEU A 104 29.47 32.40 8.55
CA LEU A 104 28.39 32.85 7.68
C LEU A 104 28.66 32.54 6.20
N LEU A 105 29.90 32.72 5.73
CA LEU A 105 30.28 32.37 4.36
C LEU A 105 30.19 30.86 4.10
N ALA A 106 30.59 30.02 5.06
CA ALA A 106 30.43 28.57 4.96
C ALA A 106 28.96 28.14 4.92
N MET A 107 28.08 28.80 5.69
CA MET A 107 26.64 28.55 5.64
C MET A 107 26.03 28.96 4.29
N LEU A 108 26.41 30.13 3.75
CA LEU A 108 25.93 30.58 2.44
C LEU A 108 26.40 29.65 1.30
N ALA A 109 27.65 29.17 1.36
CA ALA A 109 28.18 28.19 0.41
C ALA A 109 27.45 26.83 0.51
N GLY A 110 27.13 26.38 1.73
CA GLY A 110 26.32 25.18 1.97
C GLY A 110 24.90 25.31 1.40
N LEU A 111 24.23 26.45 1.64
CA LEU A 111 22.90 26.74 1.10
C LEU A 111 22.88 26.87 -0.42
N TRP A 112 23.88 27.51 -1.02
CA TRP A 112 23.98 27.65 -2.47
C TRP A 112 24.19 26.29 -3.15
N ARG A 113 25.05 25.43 -2.59
CA ARG A 113 25.27 24.06 -3.09
C ARG A 113 24.03 23.16 -2.94
N MET A 114 23.21 23.38 -1.91
CA MET A 114 21.92 22.69 -1.73
C MET A 114 20.84 23.14 -2.72
N ARG A 115 20.86 24.40 -3.17
CA ARG A 115 19.89 24.93 -4.13
C ARG A 115 19.99 24.28 -5.52
N VAL A 116 21.11 23.65 -5.82
CA VAL A 116 21.37 22.98 -7.11
C VAL A 116 20.75 21.57 -7.17
N ASP A 117 20.24 21.03 -6.06
CA ASP A 117 19.74 19.64 -5.99
C ASP A 117 18.34 19.56 -5.32
N SER A 118 17.29 19.39 -6.12
CA SER A 118 15.89 19.69 -5.72
C SER A 118 15.17 18.63 -4.87
N SER A 119 15.79 17.49 -4.54
CA SER A 119 15.12 16.42 -3.76
C SER A 119 15.30 16.51 -2.24
N THR A 120 16.04 17.52 -1.73
CA THR A 120 16.39 17.63 -0.29
C THR A 120 15.74 18.84 0.40
N LEU A 121 14.94 19.62 -0.31
CA LEU A 121 14.27 20.82 0.22
C LEU A 121 13.06 20.50 1.11
N GLU A 122 12.37 19.39 0.88
CA GLU A 122 11.18 19.05 1.66
C GLU A 122 11.49 18.56 3.09
N ARG A 123 12.70 18.04 3.39
CA ARG A 123 12.97 17.48 4.73
C ARG A 123 13.61 18.47 5.70
N VAL A 124 14.33 19.47 5.20
CA VAL A 124 15.04 20.45 6.04
C VAL A 124 14.20 21.69 6.30
N GLY A 125 13.33 22.10 5.35
CA GLY A 125 12.44 23.25 5.52
C GLY A 125 11.49 23.12 6.70
N TRP A 126 10.94 21.93 6.92
CA TRP A 126 10.04 21.66 8.05
C TRP A 126 10.74 21.71 9.41
N LEU A 127 11.99 21.26 9.51
CA LEU A 127 12.74 21.26 10.77
C LEU A 127 13.16 22.67 11.19
N VAL A 128 13.53 23.53 10.24
CA VAL A 128 13.84 24.94 10.52
C VAL A 128 12.57 25.73 10.86
N ALA A 129 11.45 25.46 10.19
CA ALA A 129 10.16 26.05 10.53
C ALA A 129 9.68 25.63 11.94
N LEU A 130 9.87 24.36 12.31
CA LEU A 130 9.59 23.85 13.66
C LEU A 130 10.48 24.51 14.72
N ALA A 131 11.78 24.64 14.47
CA ALA A 131 12.69 25.31 15.39
C ALA A 131 12.34 26.81 15.55
N GLY A 132 11.95 27.48 14.46
CA GLY A 132 11.45 28.86 14.50
C GLY A 132 10.15 29.01 15.29
N LEU A 133 9.21 28.07 15.16
CA LEU A 133 7.96 28.05 15.92
C LEU A 133 8.19 27.80 17.42
N VAL A 134 9.13 26.92 17.79
CA VAL A 134 9.51 26.67 19.18
C VAL A 134 10.19 27.90 19.81
N ALA A 135 11.03 28.61 19.05
CA ALA A 135 11.63 29.86 19.50
C ALA A 135 10.60 30.99 19.66
N LEU A 136 9.61 31.11 18.78
CA LEU A 136 8.50 32.08 18.90
C LEU A 136 7.57 31.74 20.08
N GLY A 137 7.27 30.46 20.31
CA GLY A 137 6.44 30.01 21.43
C GLY A 137 7.07 30.26 22.79
N SER A 138 8.40 30.14 22.91
CA SER A 138 9.13 30.40 24.15
C SER A 138 9.20 31.89 24.50
N VAL A 139 9.26 32.78 23.50
CA VAL A 139 9.13 34.24 23.71
C VAL A 139 7.70 34.64 24.08
N GLY A 140 6.68 34.02 23.44
CA GLY A 140 5.27 34.29 23.77
C GLY A 140 4.88 33.89 25.19
N PHE A 141 5.41 32.77 25.69
CA PHE A 141 5.18 32.31 27.07
C PHE A 141 5.81 33.22 28.15
N GLN A 142 6.92 33.90 27.81
CA GLN A 142 7.59 34.86 28.69
C GLN A 142 6.84 36.20 28.77
N VAL A 143 6.10 36.58 27.71
CA VAL A 143 5.39 37.87 27.64
C VAL A 143 3.93 37.77 28.11
N PHE A 144 3.26 36.62 27.91
CA PHE A 144 1.82 36.44 28.16
C PHE A 144 1.51 35.26 29.08
N GLY A 145 2.31 35.06 30.15
CA GLY A 145 2.13 33.97 31.11
C GLY A 145 0.67 33.80 31.61
N PRO A 146 0.29 32.57 32.00
CA PRO A 146 -1.10 32.13 31.98
C PRO A 146 -2.01 32.86 32.99
N VAL A 147 -3.17 33.29 32.51
CA VAL A 147 -4.32 33.75 33.31
C VAL A 147 -5.01 32.52 33.92
N ASP A 148 -5.11 32.49 35.25
CA ASP A 148 -5.72 31.38 36.00
C ASP A 148 -7.24 31.30 35.70
N SER A 149 -7.66 30.20 35.07
CA SER A 149 -9.04 29.92 34.74
C SER A 149 -9.42 28.58 35.35
N ARG A 150 -9.58 28.53 36.68
CA ARG A 150 -10.17 27.36 37.34
C ARG A 150 -11.65 27.25 36.96
N ARG A 151 -11.96 26.32 36.05
CA ARG A 151 -13.29 25.69 35.99
C ARG A 151 -13.13 24.21 36.29
N SER A 152 -13.81 23.80 37.35
CA SER A 152 -14.02 22.42 37.78
C SER A 152 -14.68 21.61 36.67
N LEU A 153 -14.04 20.52 36.24
CA LEU A 153 -14.68 19.44 35.52
C LEU A 153 -14.99 18.34 36.55
N GLY A 154 -16.28 17.99 36.64
CA GLY A 154 -16.76 16.86 37.45
C GLY A 154 -16.33 15.51 36.87
N PRO A 155 -16.55 14.40 37.59
CA PRO A 155 -16.06 13.09 37.19
C PRO A 155 -16.85 12.52 35.99
N SER A 156 -16.12 11.87 35.08
CA SER A 156 -16.63 11.13 33.93
C SER A 156 -17.30 9.82 34.35
N PRO A 157 -18.38 9.37 33.69
CA PRO A 157 -18.94 8.04 33.93
C PRO A 157 -18.06 6.96 33.29
N SER A 158 -17.98 5.84 33.99
CA SER A 158 -17.36 4.58 33.61
C SER A 158 -18.07 3.91 32.42
N GLU A 159 -17.31 3.52 31.40
CA GLU A 159 -17.78 2.64 30.32
C GLU A 159 -17.89 1.20 30.83
N GLU A 160 -19.12 0.73 31.00
CA GLU A 160 -19.44 -0.70 31.11
C GLU A 160 -19.37 -1.35 29.71
N ALA A 161 -18.48 -2.34 29.59
CA ALA A 161 -18.46 -3.26 28.46
C ALA A 161 -19.61 -4.26 28.58
N ALA A 162 -20.56 -4.20 27.65
CA ALA A 162 -21.59 -5.22 27.50
C ALA A 162 -21.26 -6.10 26.29
N GLU A 163 -20.79 -7.31 26.57
CA GLU A 163 -20.81 -8.43 25.62
C GLU A 163 -22.28 -8.78 25.29
N THR A 164 -22.63 -8.79 24.01
CA THR A 164 -23.82 -9.51 23.55
C THR A 164 -23.47 -10.35 22.33
N SER A 165 -23.27 -11.64 22.61
CA SER A 165 -23.35 -12.73 21.66
C SER A 165 -24.78 -12.86 21.16
N ALA A 166 -25.00 -12.59 19.87
CA ALA A 166 -26.22 -12.98 19.18
C ALA A 166 -25.85 -13.47 17.77
N VAL A 167 -25.93 -14.78 17.57
CA VAL A 167 -25.75 -15.43 16.28
C VAL A 167 -26.96 -15.10 15.41
N ALA A 168 -26.81 -14.13 14.51
CA ALA A 168 -27.84 -13.75 13.56
C ALA A 168 -27.89 -14.75 12.38
N GLU A 169 -29.08 -15.28 12.14
CA GLU A 169 -29.42 -16.21 11.06
C GLU A 169 -29.17 -15.56 9.69
N VAL A 170 -28.37 -16.22 8.84
CA VAL A 170 -27.96 -15.69 7.53
C VAL A 170 -29.13 -15.76 6.54
N ALA A 171 -29.75 -14.62 6.28
CA ALA A 171 -30.75 -14.48 5.23
C ALA A 171 -30.15 -14.80 3.84
N ARG A 172 -30.84 -15.67 3.09
CA ARG A 172 -30.51 -16.00 1.69
C ARG A 172 -30.59 -14.74 0.82
N ALA A 173 -29.47 -14.36 0.20
CA ALA A 173 -29.45 -13.31 -0.81
C ALA A 173 -30.01 -13.82 -2.14
N VAL A 174 -31.00 -13.12 -2.67
CA VAL A 174 -31.54 -13.27 -4.03
C VAL A 174 -30.47 -12.78 -5.04
N PRO A 175 -30.24 -13.48 -6.17
CA PRO A 175 -29.28 -13.04 -7.18
C PRO A 175 -29.87 -11.85 -7.95
N ALA A 176 -29.39 -10.65 -7.64
CA ALA A 176 -29.47 -9.52 -8.57
C ALA A 176 -28.24 -9.60 -9.49
N PRO A 177 -28.34 -9.27 -10.79
CA PRO A 177 -27.16 -9.17 -11.65
C PRO A 177 -26.22 -8.15 -11.02
N LEU A 178 -25.04 -8.60 -10.62
CA LEU A 178 -24.02 -7.73 -10.03
C LEU A 178 -23.64 -6.71 -11.09
N GLY A 179 -23.68 -5.42 -10.74
CA GLY A 179 -23.18 -4.37 -11.62
C GLY A 179 -21.74 -4.64 -12.02
N ALA A 180 -21.42 -4.47 -13.29
CA ALA A 180 -20.04 -4.57 -13.75
C ALA A 180 -19.21 -3.40 -13.19
N SER A 181 -18.03 -3.74 -12.68
CA SER A 181 -16.99 -2.80 -12.23
C SER A 181 -15.70 -3.14 -12.98
N PRO A 182 -15.60 -2.80 -14.27
CA PRO A 182 -14.52 -3.28 -15.14
C PRO A 182 -13.14 -2.71 -14.79
N MET A 183 -13.06 -1.61 -14.04
CA MET A 183 -11.79 -0.94 -13.75
C MET A 183 -11.72 -0.34 -12.36
N PHE A 184 -10.56 0.21 -12.01
CA PHE A 184 -10.35 0.90 -10.74
C PHE A 184 -11.42 1.97 -10.52
N ARG A 185 -12.11 1.90 -9.38
CA ARG A 185 -13.23 2.79 -9.03
C ARG A 185 -14.39 2.75 -10.05
N GLY A 186 -14.59 1.63 -10.73
CA GLY A 186 -15.79 1.32 -11.51
C GLY A 186 -15.70 1.72 -12.99
N ASP A 187 -15.27 2.95 -13.28
CA ASP A 187 -15.29 3.52 -14.63
C ASP A 187 -14.06 4.39 -14.92
N ALA A 188 -13.93 4.88 -16.16
CA ALA A 188 -12.78 5.68 -16.60
C ALA A 188 -12.67 7.04 -15.89
N ALA A 189 -13.79 7.54 -15.35
CA ALA A 189 -13.82 8.75 -14.53
C ALA A 189 -13.44 8.48 -13.06
N HIS A 190 -13.19 7.21 -12.71
CA HIS A 190 -12.92 6.74 -11.36
C HIS A 190 -14.00 7.18 -10.36
N SER A 191 -15.27 7.16 -10.76
CA SER A 191 -16.37 7.72 -9.97
C SER A 191 -16.52 7.05 -8.59
N GLY A 192 -16.21 5.75 -8.49
CA GLY A 192 -16.44 4.94 -7.31
C GLY A 192 -17.91 4.53 -7.13
N VAL A 193 -18.76 4.78 -8.13
CA VAL A 193 -20.16 4.38 -8.13
C VAL A 193 -20.27 2.94 -8.62
N GLN A 194 -20.99 2.11 -7.87
CA GLN A 194 -21.23 0.71 -8.23
C GLN A 194 -22.70 0.48 -8.58
N PRO A 195 -23.02 -0.22 -9.69
CA PRO A 195 -24.39 -0.54 -10.01
C PRO A 195 -24.91 -1.64 -9.07
N GLY A 196 -26.17 -1.50 -8.65
CA GLY A 196 -26.85 -2.52 -7.84
C GLY A 196 -27.50 -1.96 -6.59
N PRO A 197 -28.27 -2.80 -5.87
CA PRO A 197 -28.89 -2.38 -4.62
C PRO A 197 -27.81 -2.05 -3.58
N ALA A 198 -28.00 -0.97 -2.84
CA ALA A 198 -27.20 -0.69 -1.66
C ALA A 198 -27.31 -1.87 -0.67
N VAL A 199 -26.26 -2.10 0.10
CA VAL A 199 -26.26 -3.14 1.14
C VAL A 199 -27.24 -2.73 2.25
N ALA A 200 -28.49 -3.17 2.12
CA ALA A 200 -29.50 -3.06 3.17
C ALA A 200 -29.39 -4.28 4.09
N ASN A 201 -29.40 -4.06 5.41
CA ASN A 201 -29.39 -5.08 6.48
C ASN A 201 -28.00 -5.59 6.96
N GLY A 202 -26.93 -4.83 6.68
CA GLY A 202 -25.60 -5.15 7.17
C GLY A 202 -24.88 -6.23 6.32
N PRO A 203 -23.56 -6.12 6.15
CA PRO A 203 -22.82 -7.04 5.30
C PRO A 203 -22.68 -8.41 5.97
N ALA A 204 -22.91 -9.48 5.20
CA ALA A 204 -22.61 -10.84 5.60
C ALA A 204 -21.62 -11.47 4.61
N THR A 205 -20.66 -12.25 5.11
CA THR A 205 -19.71 -12.97 4.26
C THR A 205 -20.44 -14.00 3.40
N ARG A 206 -20.50 -13.75 2.09
CA ARG A 206 -21.01 -14.72 1.11
C ARG A 206 -20.02 -15.87 0.96
N TRP A 207 -18.83 -15.57 0.48
CA TRP A 207 -17.72 -16.52 0.30
C TRP A 207 -16.38 -15.89 0.67
N ARG A 208 -15.36 -16.73 0.77
CA ARG A 208 -13.97 -16.32 0.98
C ARG A 208 -13.06 -17.25 0.18
N ALA A 209 -11.99 -16.71 -0.40
CA ALA A 209 -10.99 -17.48 -1.13
C ALA A 209 -9.58 -17.15 -0.63
N TYR A 210 -8.69 -18.13 -0.64
CA TYR A 210 -7.27 -17.93 -0.33
C TYR A 210 -6.45 -17.93 -1.62
N LEU A 211 -5.87 -16.78 -1.98
CA LEU A 211 -5.22 -16.59 -3.28
C LEU A 211 -3.72 -16.92 -3.31
N GLY A 212 -3.18 -17.44 -2.21
CA GLY A 212 -1.75 -17.81 -2.13
C GLY A 212 -0.81 -16.64 -1.83
N GLY A 213 -1.32 -15.46 -1.45
CA GLY A 213 -0.50 -14.29 -1.14
C GLY A 213 -1.33 -13.09 -0.70
N GLU A 214 -0.64 -12.01 -0.33
CA GLU A 214 -1.28 -10.72 -0.06
C GLU A 214 -1.90 -10.14 -1.35
N VAL A 215 -2.98 -9.38 -1.19
CA VAL A 215 -3.69 -8.72 -2.28
C VAL A 215 -3.63 -7.22 -2.05
N TYR A 216 -2.91 -6.50 -2.93
CA TYR A 216 -2.83 -5.04 -2.89
C TYR A 216 -3.69 -4.38 -3.99
N SER A 217 -3.97 -5.12 -5.06
CA SER A 217 -4.91 -4.72 -6.11
C SER A 217 -6.33 -4.59 -5.54
N SER A 218 -7.11 -3.64 -6.07
CA SER A 218 -8.57 -3.72 -5.93
C SER A 218 -9.11 -4.85 -6.83
N PRO A 219 -10.22 -5.52 -6.47
CA PRO A 219 -10.87 -6.45 -7.37
C PRO A 219 -11.70 -5.70 -8.43
N VAL A 220 -11.81 -6.28 -9.63
CA VAL A 220 -12.74 -5.84 -10.68
C VAL A 220 -13.71 -6.96 -11.00
N VAL A 221 -14.95 -6.61 -11.36
CA VAL A 221 -16.01 -7.59 -11.63
C VAL A 221 -16.56 -7.34 -13.04
N ALA A 222 -16.58 -8.38 -13.86
CA ALA A 222 -17.16 -8.36 -15.20
C ALA A 222 -17.63 -9.77 -15.57
N ASP A 223 -18.79 -9.87 -16.23
CA ASP A 223 -19.34 -11.11 -16.79
C ASP A 223 -19.29 -12.33 -15.84
N GLY A 224 -19.73 -12.13 -14.60
CA GLY A 224 -19.80 -13.18 -13.58
C GLY A 224 -18.45 -13.58 -12.97
N ARG A 225 -17.36 -12.86 -13.31
CA ARG A 225 -16.02 -13.14 -12.79
C ARG A 225 -15.47 -11.95 -12.01
N LEU A 226 -14.65 -12.26 -11.02
CA LEU A 226 -13.86 -11.32 -10.26
C LEU A 226 -12.38 -11.51 -10.60
N PHE A 227 -11.70 -10.44 -11.01
CA PHE A 227 -10.28 -10.46 -11.34
C PHE A 227 -9.48 -9.64 -10.33
N VAL A 228 -8.33 -10.15 -9.92
CA VAL A 228 -7.49 -9.48 -8.92
C VAL A 228 -6.02 -9.82 -9.05
N GLY A 229 -5.16 -8.81 -8.89
CA GLY A 229 -3.70 -8.97 -8.83
C GLY A 229 -3.20 -9.26 -7.41
N THR A 230 -2.24 -10.18 -7.30
CA THR A 230 -1.62 -10.56 -6.01
C THR A 230 -0.21 -10.00 -5.88
N LYS A 231 0.26 -9.82 -4.64
CA LYS A 231 1.65 -9.45 -4.32
C LYS A 231 2.65 -10.45 -4.87
N SER A 232 2.26 -11.72 -4.99
CA SER A 232 3.11 -12.79 -5.52
C SER A 232 3.24 -12.76 -7.05
N GLY A 233 2.66 -11.76 -7.73
CA GLY A 233 2.79 -11.61 -9.18
C GLY A 233 1.85 -12.48 -9.98
N PHE A 234 0.68 -12.80 -9.45
CA PHE A 234 -0.37 -13.50 -10.20
C PHE A 234 -1.57 -12.60 -10.45
N LEU A 235 -2.16 -12.72 -11.63
CA LEU A 235 -3.55 -12.34 -11.91
C LEU A 235 -4.43 -13.57 -11.67
N VAL A 236 -5.46 -13.43 -10.86
CA VAL A 236 -6.37 -14.52 -10.52
C VAL A 236 -7.80 -14.14 -10.91
N ALA A 237 -8.49 -15.06 -11.57
CA ALA A 237 -9.92 -14.96 -11.84
C ALA A 237 -10.70 -15.93 -10.96
N LEU A 238 -11.72 -15.40 -10.30
CA LEU A 238 -12.66 -16.15 -9.47
C LEU A 238 -14.06 -16.07 -10.06
N ASP A 239 -14.87 -17.09 -9.84
CA ASP A 239 -16.31 -16.98 -9.99
C ASP A 239 -16.86 -16.01 -8.92
N VAL A 240 -17.73 -15.09 -9.33
CA VAL A 240 -18.23 -14.05 -8.43
C VAL A 240 -19.28 -14.57 -7.44
N ASP A 241 -19.96 -15.67 -7.74
CA ASP A 241 -21.05 -16.23 -6.95
C ASP A 241 -20.53 -17.16 -5.85
N ASP A 242 -19.50 -17.96 -6.13
CA ASP A 242 -18.95 -18.93 -5.18
C ASP A 242 -17.49 -18.73 -4.78
N GLY A 243 -16.76 -17.83 -5.45
CA GLY A 243 -15.37 -17.50 -5.14
C GLY A 243 -14.36 -18.57 -5.56
N LEU A 244 -14.76 -19.57 -6.35
CA LEU A 244 -13.84 -20.59 -6.86
C LEU A 244 -12.90 -20.01 -7.91
N GLU A 245 -11.62 -20.36 -7.82
CA GLU A 245 -10.60 -19.98 -8.81
C GLU A 245 -10.90 -20.66 -10.15
N GLN A 246 -11.17 -19.83 -11.17
CA GLN A 246 -11.43 -20.27 -12.54
C GLN A 246 -10.10 -20.44 -13.29
N TRP A 247 -9.21 -19.46 -13.15
CA TRP A 247 -7.87 -19.51 -13.75
C TRP A 247 -6.91 -18.55 -13.03
N ARG A 248 -5.61 -18.76 -13.29
CA ARG A 248 -4.50 -17.96 -12.77
C ARG A 248 -3.43 -17.77 -13.83
N ALA A 249 -2.94 -16.55 -13.97
CA ALA A 249 -1.85 -16.20 -14.87
C ALA A 249 -0.66 -15.60 -14.10
N ASP A 250 0.56 -15.97 -14.50
CA ASP A 250 1.81 -15.43 -13.95
C ASP A 250 2.16 -14.10 -14.64
N LEU A 251 2.35 -13.05 -13.85
CA LEU A 251 2.74 -11.70 -14.26
C LEU A 251 4.25 -11.45 -14.07
N GLY A 252 5.04 -12.50 -13.83
CA GLY A 252 6.49 -12.44 -13.68
C GLY A 252 6.97 -12.32 -12.22
N GLY A 253 6.14 -12.70 -11.25
CA GLY A 253 6.54 -12.73 -9.83
C GLY A 253 6.75 -11.37 -9.14
N TYR A 254 6.32 -10.27 -9.77
CA TYR A 254 6.42 -8.92 -9.20
C TYR A 254 5.23 -8.55 -8.33
N VAL A 255 5.46 -7.65 -7.38
CA VAL A 255 4.38 -7.11 -6.54
C VAL A 255 3.36 -6.35 -7.40
N THR A 256 2.17 -6.90 -7.54
CA THR A 256 1.09 -6.29 -8.33
C THR A 256 0.21 -5.45 -7.40
N ARG A 257 0.36 -4.12 -7.49
CA ARG A 257 -0.46 -3.14 -6.76
C ARG A 257 -1.55 -2.52 -7.64
N SER A 258 -1.32 -2.53 -8.94
CA SER A 258 -2.26 -2.07 -9.96
C SER A 258 -3.54 -2.90 -9.95
N THR A 259 -4.66 -2.22 -10.13
CA THR A 259 -5.96 -2.84 -10.38
C THR A 259 -6.06 -3.21 -11.86
N PRO A 260 -6.43 -4.45 -12.22
CA PRO A 260 -6.62 -4.82 -13.62
C PRO A 260 -7.80 -4.07 -14.25
N VAL A 261 -7.89 -4.09 -15.58
CA VAL A 261 -8.98 -3.49 -16.36
C VAL A 261 -9.59 -4.56 -17.25
N VAL A 262 -10.91 -4.66 -17.28
CA VAL A 262 -11.65 -5.58 -18.16
C VAL A 262 -12.38 -4.77 -19.21
N VAL A 263 -12.17 -5.10 -20.48
CA VAL A 263 -12.92 -4.52 -21.61
C VAL A 263 -13.31 -5.67 -22.52
N ASP A 264 -14.61 -5.79 -22.75
CA ASP A 264 -15.20 -6.94 -23.45
C ASP A 264 -14.67 -8.26 -22.84
N ASP A 265 -14.06 -9.11 -23.66
CA ASP A 265 -13.47 -10.39 -23.26
C ASP A 265 -11.95 -10.32 -23.00
N THR A 266 -11.42 -9.13 -22.68
CA THR A 266 -9.98 -8.94 -22.41
C THR A 266 -9.74 -8.35 -21.03
N VAL A 267 -8.82 -8.97 -20.27
CA VAL A 267 -8.31 -8.47 -18.99
C VAL A 267 -6.91 -7.93 -19.20
N PHE A 268 -6.73 -6.63 -18.94
CA PHE A 268 -5.44 -5.97 -18.94
C PHE A 268 -4.86 -5.90 -17.53
N ALA A 269 -3.60 -6.28 -17.39
CA ALA A 269 -2.85 -6.17 -16.14
C ALA A 269 -1.48 -5.55 -16.41
N ALA A 270 -1.01 -4.72 -15.48
CA ALA A 270 0.31 -4.11 -15.56
C ALA A 270 1.12 -4.55 -14.34
N SER A 271 2.29 -5.16 -14.53
CA SER A 271 3.12 -5.62 -13.41
C SER A 271 4.60 -5.69 -13.78
N GLY A 272 5.45 -5.24 -12.88
CA GLY A 272 6.91 -5.29 -13.00
C GLY A 272 7.42 -4.62 -14.28
N TYR A 273 7.65 -5.44 -15.31
CA TYR A 273 8.27 -5.02 -16.57
C TYR A 273 7.39 -5.24 -17.80
N ALA A 274 6.09 -5.44 -17.61
CA ALA A 274 5.18 -5.61 -18.73
C ALA A 274 3.75 -5.17 -18.45
N VAL A 275 3.05 -4.90 -19.55
CA VAL A 275 1.59 -4.89 -19.64
C VAL A 275 1.17 -6.15 -20.36
N PHE A 276 0.13 -6.79 -19.85
CA PHE A 276 -0.38 -8.06 -20.33
C PHE A 276 -1.85 -7.91 -20.71
N ALA A 277 -2.27 -8.64 -21.72
CA ALA A 277 -3.67 -8.84 -22.06
C ALA A 277 -3.99 -10.33 -22.04
N PHE A 278 -5.01 -10.70 -21.29
CA PHE A 278 -5.49 -12.07 -21.16
C PHE A 278 -6.94 -12.17 -21.64
N ALA A 279 -7.32 -13.31 -22.20
CA ALA A 279 -8.73 -13.62 -22.42
C ALA A 279 -9.45 -13.77 -21.06
N ALA A 280 -10.60 -13.11 -20.90
CA ALA A 280 -11.32 -13.13 -19.62
C ALA A 280 -11.89 -14.52 -19.29
N ALA A 281 -12.24 -15.29 -20.31
CA ALA A 281 -12.82 -16.61 -20.17
C ALA A 281 -11.89 -17.65 -19.52
N ASP A 282 -10.63 -17.71 -19.93
CA ASP A 282 -9.71 -18.81 -19.60
C ASP A 282 -8.29 -18.38 -19.18
N GLY A 283 -8.01 -17.07 -19.19
CA GLY A 283 -6.71 -16.53 -18.79
C GLY A 283 -5.61 -16.74 -19.82
N GLN A 284 -5.92 -17.16 -21.06
CA GLN A 284 -4.92 -17.26 -22.11
C GLN A 284 -4.36 -15.88 -22.47
N GLU A 285 -3.04 -15.75 -22.49
CA GLU A 285 -2.39 -14.52 -22.89
C GLU A 285 -2.63 -14.24 -24.38
N ARG A 286 -3.22 -13.08 -24.67
CA ARG A 286 -3.40 -12.57 -26.04
C ARG A 286 -2.14 -11.86 -26.52
N TRP A 287 -1.57 -11.02 -25.67
CA TRP A 287 -0.32 -10.33 -25.94
C TRP A 287 0.33 -9.82 -24.64
N ARG A 288 1.62 -9.48 -24.74
CA ARG A 288 2.34 -8.69 -23.74
C ARG A 288 3.19 -7.61 -24.39
N ALA A 289 3.29 -6.46 -23.74
CA ALA A 289 4.15 -5.36 -24.15
C ALA A 289 5.19 -5.08 -23.05
N PRO A 290 6.50 -5.08 -23.37
CA PRO A 290 7.53 -4.78 -22.39
C PRO A 290 7.51 -3.29 -22.02
N ILE A 291 7.23 -3.00 -20.76
CA ILE A 291 7.29 -1.64 -20.19
C ILE A 291 7.92 -1.72 -18.82
N ARG A 292 8.98 -0.97 -18.59
CA ARG A 292 9.70 -1.00 -17.32
C ARG A 292 8.89 -0.35 -16.20
N PHE A 293 8.94 -0.97 -15.03
CA PHE A 293 8.31 -0.49 -13.80
C PHE A 293 6.80 -0.17 -13.94
N ALA A 294 6.11 -1.03 -14.68
CA ALA A 294 4.66 -1.07 -14.76
C ALA A 294 4.07 -1.66 -13.46
N GLY A 295 2.84 -1.27 -13.09
CA GLY A 295 2.09 -1.94 -12.01
C GLY A 295 2.09 -1.28 -10.63
N SER A 296 2.59 -0.04 -10.53
CA SER A 296 2.47 0.77 -9.31
C SER A 296 1.19 1.59 -9.25
N ALA A 297 0.64 1.93 -10.41
CA ALA A 297 -0.65 2.56 -10.57
C ALA A 297 -1.50 1.73 -11.53
N SER A 298 -2.81 1.80 -11.35
CA SER A 298 -3.77 1.05 -12.16
C SER A 298 -3.83 1.63 -13.57
N PRO A 299 -3.77 0.80 -14.63
CA PRO A 299 -4.07 1.26 -15.98
C PRO A 299 -5.52 1.75 -16.08
N THR A 300 -5.81 2.60 -17.06
CA THR A 300 -7.16 3.09 -17.35
C THR A 300 -7.46 2.91 -18.82
N TYR A 301 -8.61 2.34 -19.15
CA TYR A 301 -9.09 2.26 -20.52
C TYR A 301 -10.17 3.30 -20.75
N ALA A 302 -9.99 4.14 -21.77
CA ALA A 302 -10.95 5.16 -22.15
C ALA A 302 -10.89 5.37 -23.66
N ASP A 303 -12.06 5.52 -24.29
CA ASP A 303 -12.19 5.88 -25.71
C ASP A 303 -11.35 5.02 -26.67
N GLY A 304 -11.26 3.72 -26.39
CA GLY A 304 -10.52 2.78 -27.24
C GLY A 304 -9.04 2.60 -26.87
N VAL A 305 -8.52 3.37 -25.91
CA VAL A 305 -7.09 3.45 -25.59
C VAL A 305 -6.82 3.00 -24.16
N LEU A 306 -5.79 2.16 -23.98
CA LEU A 306 -5.31 1.77 -22.65
C LEU A 306 -4.13 2.65 -22.23
N TYR A 307 -4.33 3.46 -21.20
CA TYR A 307 -3.30 4.30 -20.59
C TYR A 307 -2.61 3.61 -19.43
N VAL A 308 -1.27 3.53 -19.48
CA VAL A 308 -0.46 2.85 -18.46
C VAL A 308 0.66 3.76 -17.96
N PRO A 309 0.60 4.22 -16.70
CA PRO A 309 1.68 4.96 -16.06
C PRO A 309 2.78 4.04 -15.51
N THR A 310 4.02 4.53 -15.46
CA THR A 310 5.18 3.81 -14.89
C THR A 310 5.86 4.62 -13.78
N GLN A 311 6.65 3.93 -12.95
CA GLN A 311 7.47 4.61 -11.93
C GLN A 311 8.57 5.51 -12.51
N GLU A 312 8.91 5.35 -13.79
CA GLU A 312 9.91 6.18 -14.48
C GLU A 312 9.35 7.54 -14.92
N GLY A 313 8.09 7.86 -14.58
CA GLY A 313 7.46 9.11 -14.95
C GLY A 313 6.90 9.14 -16.38
N ASN A 314 6.77 7.97 -17.02
CA ASN A 314 6.21 7.84 -18.37
C ASN A 314 4.76 7.38 -18.32
N ILE A 315 3.97 7.77 -19.33
CA ILE A 315 2.64 7.22 -19.62
C ILE A 315 2.68 6.63 -21.03
N PHE A 316 2.25 5.38 -21.14
CA PHE A 316 2.12 4.65 -22.40
C PHE A 316 0.64 4.59 -22.79
N ALA A 317 0.36 4.61 -24.09
CA ALA A 317 -0.97 4.44 -24.67
C ALA A 317 -0.91 3.28 -25.67
N PHE A 318 -1.85 2.35 -25.55
CA PHE A 318 -2.02 1.18 -26.42
C PHE A 318 -3.36 1.24 -27.14
#